data_AF-A0A2A3HHA1-F1
#
_entry.id   AF-A0A2A3HHA1-F1
#
_cell.length_a   1.000
_cell.length_b   1.000
_cell.length_c   1.000
_cell.angle_alpha   90.00
_cell.angle_beta   90.00
_cell.angle_gamma   90.00
#
_symmetry.space_group_name_H-M   'P 1'
#
loop_
_entity.id
_entity.type
_entity.pdbx_description
1 polymer ?
#
loop_
_entity_poly.entity_id
_entity_poly.type
_entity_poly.pdbx_seq_one_letter_code
_entity_poly.pdbx_strand_id
1 'polypeptide(L)'
;MIRQKYDNLLWILLAILAAFFTLNCSDDRTSLGNSAESGNPEIAGVLYFADGSFAARVRVRVVPDDFSVWSDSVDSLWTTWTDSLGRFEFSTLPSEIFTLEAVDSLSGMQLVQMGISKDSERENIKGYLENTGSVRLGAENFADGTTGVVYVPGTTILRPVTVELGNIFVDSLPSDSLCPLIFRSDSGDSLEVNEPVLVVADSVTSVHSHSVSLRFRVPLDMTSSGIALSEDLRNFPLEIRLDSSDYDFRGLERLQGAWNAVLCGDTLPLSLSYADMEKGDFAFWTRIAKLRANAKDTLFLSFEENTEASLQSQGNVFSDGFIAAWHFDEGDSTARDATGNGFDGIPEDLSVADEAVAGGALYYDGSQGAVTIPNSATGALDLTLQTSVTFSVWVKMEGLDRSRVVFGKGASQYHLMYLAGTNESSWLYEIFTDEILDSSSNSARYWYMDSSKASEEWTHLAVVQDSSGAALYVNGEVAASSPRIGTSTTVRTTDSLFVIGKLIYPADDPTDLVTHYFKGVIDEFHVSRNARSSAWILTTYQNQNPQKRWPVPEFID
;
A
#
# COMPACT_ATOMS: atom_id res chain seq x y z
N MET A 1 -31.42 1.65 -47.85
CA MET A 1 -31.77 2.76 -48.77
C MET A 1 -32.69 3.70 -48.00
N ILE A 2 -32.24 4.95 -47.82
CA ILE A 2 -32.92 6.10 -47.18
C ILE A 2 -33.04 6.08 -45.62
N ARG A 3 -32.58 7.19 -45.04
CA ARG A 3 -32.74 7.70 -43.65
C ARG A 3 -31.84 7.14 -42.55
N GLN A 4 -30.61 7.67 -42.45
CA GLN A 4 -30.02 8.08 -41.17
C GLN A 4 -28.77 8.95 -41.40
N LYS A 5 -28.98 10.26 -41.51
CA LYS A 5 -28.04 11.36 -41.27
C LYS A 5 -28.92 12.61 -41.17
N TYR A 6 -28.59 13.51 -40.27
CA TYR A 6 -29.44 14.55 -39.65
C TYR A 6 -30.27 14.05 -38.45
N ASP A 7 -29.70 14.18 -37.24
CA ASP A 7 -30.40 14.62 -36.01
C ASP A 7 -29.45 14.75 -34.78
N ASN A 8 -28.20 15.19 -34.99
CA ASN A 8 -27.27 15.56 -33.90
C ASN A 8 -27.24 17.08 -33.64
N LEU A 9 -28.31 17.81 -33.98
CA LEU A 9 -28.38 19.26 -33.77
C LEU A 9 -29.60 19.73 -32.95
N LEU A 10 -30.33 18.80 -32.31
CA LEU A 10 -31.56 19.12 -31.57
C LEU A 10 -31.56 18.71 -30.08
N TRP A 11 -30.39 18.38 -29.51
CA TRP A 11 -30.25 18.12 -28.07
C TRP A 11 -29.43 19.18 -27.31
N ILE A 12 -28.84 20.15 -28.01
CA ILE A 12 -28.07 21.26 -27.40
C ILE A 12 -28.96 22.49 -27.11
N LEU A 13 -30.22 22.50 -27.55
CA LEU A 13 -31.13 23.64 -27.38
C LEU A 13 -32.28 23.44 -26.38
N LEU A 14 -32.28 22.34 -25.63
CA LEU A 14 -33.29 22.00 -24.61
C LEU A 14 -32.76 22.06 -23.16
N ALA A 15 -31.56 22.63 -22.94
CA ALA A 15 -30.96 22.82 -21.63
C ALA A 15 -31.12 24.25 -21.05
N ILE A 16 -31.88 25.13 -21.71
CA ILE A 16 -31.94 26.57 -21.35
C ILE A 16 -33.26 27.01 -20.69
N LEU A 17 -34.24 26.13 -20.45
CA LEU A 17 -35.54 26.61 -19.95
C LEU A 17 -36.29 25.67 -19.00
N ALA A 18 -35.67 25.30 -17.87
CA ALA A 18 -36.39 24.73 -16.72
C ALA A 18 -35.55 24.69 -15.43
N ALA A 19 -35.24 25.85 -14.84
CA ALA A 19 -34.89 25.96 -13.41
C ALA A 19 -35.10 27.40 -12.90
N PHE A 20 -36.27 27.97 -13.16
CA PHE A 20 -36.80 29.09 -12.38
C PHE A 20 -37.70 28.49 -11.31
N PHE A 21 -37.25 28.47 -10.06
CA PHE A 21 -38.00 28.54 -8.80
C PHE A 21 -37.19 27.88 -7.67
N THR A 22 -36.28 28.64 -7.06
CA THR A 22 -35.92 28.44 -5.65
C THR A 22 -35.93 29.79 -4.95
N LEU A 23 -36.48 29.77 -3.75
CA LEU A 23 -36.86 30.90 -2.94
C LEU A 23 -35.65 31.75 -2.53
N ASN A 24 -35.85 33.05 -2.69
CA ASN A 24 -35.02 34.15 -2.23
C ASN A 24 -35.06 34.19 -0.68
N CYS A 25 -33.99 33.77 -0.02
CA CYS A 25 -33.65 34.31 1.30
C CYS A 25 -32.69 35.48 1.06
N SER A 26 -33.12 36.68 1.47
CA SER A 26 -32.30 37.88 1.44
C SER A 26 -31.11 37.71 2.39
N ASP A 27 -29.90 37.68 1.86
CA ASP A 27 -28.72 38.02 2.64
C ASP A 27 -28.51 39.53 2.53
N ASP A 28 -28.91 40.23 3.59
CA ASP A 28 -28.51 41.59 3.88
C ASP A 28 -27.01 41.60 4.19
N ARG A 29 -26.19 41.72 3.15
CA ARG A 29 -24.81 42.25 3.28
C ARG A 29 -24.63 43.35 2.24
N THR A 30 -25.17 44.50 2.64
CA THR A 30 -24.98 45.85 2.12
C THR A 30 -23.77 46.02 1.20
N SER A 31 -24.09 46.33 -0.06
CA SER A 31 -23.42 47.34 -0.88
C SER A 31 -22.65 48.36 -0.02
N LEU A 32 -21.33 48.28 -0.02
CA LEU A 32 -20.48 49.40 0.38
C LEU A 32 -20.19 50.23 -0.87
N GLY A 33 -20.62 51.48 -0.80
CA GLY A 33 -20.58 52.43 -1.90
C GLY A 33 -19.16 52.84 -2.27
N ASN A 34 -19.03 53.27 -3.52
CA ASN A 34 -17.95 54.13 -3.96
C ASN A 34 -18.02 55.45 -3.17
N SER A 35 -17.24 55.54 -2.11
CA SER A 35 -16.82 56.81 -1.51
C SER A 35 -15.32 56.92 -1.73
N ALA A 36 -14.94 57.73 -2.72
CA ALA A 36 -13.57 58.19 -2.89
C ALA A 36 -13.27 59.24 -1.81
N GLU A 37 -12.90 58.79 -0.60
CA GLU A 37 -12.05 59.59 0.27
C GLU A 37 -10.61 59.40 -0.21
N SER A 38 -10.03 60.42 -0.83
CA SER A 38 -8.61 60.40 -1.20
C SER A 38 -7.75 60.68 0.04
N GLY A 39 -7.70 59.72 0.96
CA GLY A 39 -6.53 59.53 1.80
C GLY A 39 -5.54 58.70 1.00
N ASN A 40 -4.27 59.13 0.90
CA ASN A 40 -3.25 58.24 0.34
C ASN A 40 -3.15 57.03 1.29
N PRO A 41 -3.23 55.79 0.78
CA PRO A 41 -3.03 54.62 1.62
C PRO A 41 -1.62 54.67 2.23
N GLU A 42 -1.47 54.20 3.47
CA GLU A 42 -0.15 54.08 4.09
C GLU A 42 0.66 52.97 3.40
N ILE A 43 -0.02 51.96 2.85
CA ILE A 43 0.56 50.90 2.04
C ILE A 43 -0.43 50.43 0.98
N ALA A 44 0.07 50.12 -0.21
CA ALA A 44 -0.70 49.47 -1.26
C ALA A 44 0.20 48.54 -2.07
N GLY A 45 -0.39 47.55 -2.70
CA GLY A 45 0.34 46.56 -3.47
C GLY A 45 -0.50 45.84 -4.50
N VAL A 46 0.17 44.98 -5.27
CA VAL A 46 -0.42 44.06 -6.23
C VAL A 46 0.17 42.67 -6.02
N LEU A 47 -0.70 41.68 -5.84
CA LEU A 47 -0.32 40.28 -5.72
C LEU A 47 -0.61 39.52 -7.01
N TYR A 48 0.28 38.58 -7.30
CA TYR A 48 0.21 37.69 -8.45
C TYR A 48 0.30 36.24 -7.98
N PHE A 49 -0.16 35.30 -8.79
CA PHE A 49 0.25 33.90 -8.66
C PHE A 49 1.59 33.69 -9.37
N ALA A 50 2.27 32.57 -9.09
CA ALA A 50 3.57 32.23 -9.70
C ALA A 50 3.56 32.22 -11.25
N ASP A 51 2.41 31.97 -11.87
CA ASP A 51 2.22 32.02 -13.33
C ASP A 51 2.09 33.46 -13.90
N GLY A 52 2.14 34.48 -13.03
CA GLY A 52 2.02 35.89 -13.36
C GLY A 52 0.59 36.40 -13.50
N SER A 53 -0.42 35.55 -13.28
CA SER A 53 -1.82 35.99 -13.23
C SER A 53 -2.11 36.79 -11.95
N PHE A 54 -3.13 37.65 -11.98
CA PHE A 54 -3.50 38.44 -10.80
C PHE A 54 -4.11 37.56 -9.71
N ALA A 55 -3.60 37.69 -8.49
CA ALA A 55 -4.10 36.96 -7.33
C ALA A 55 -5.34 37.67 -6.77
N ALA A 56 -6.50 37.44 -7.39
CA ALA A 56 -7.76 38.10 -7.04
C ALA A 56 -8.49 37.44 -5.86
N ARG A 57 -9.15 38.26 -5.01
CA ARG A 57 -9.91 37.81 -3.81
C ARG A 57 -9.07 37.05 -2.78
N VAL A 58 -7.76 37.24 -2.80
CA VAL A 58 -6.82 36.67 -1.84
C VAL A 58 -6.89 37.47 -0.55
N ARG A 59 -6.92 36.77 0.59
CA ARG A 59 -6.86 37.42 1.90
C ARG A 59 -5.43 37.88 2.15
N VAL A 60 -5.26 39.15 2.47
CA VAL A 60 -3.97 39.78 2.80
C VAL A 60 -4.01 40.27 4.23
N ARG A 61 -2.94 40.02 4.99
CA ARG A 61 -2.77 40.44 6.37
C ARG A 61 -1.47 41.21 6.55
N VAL A 62 -1.54 42.21 7.41
CA VAL A 62 -0.35 42.85 7.97
C VAL A 62 -0.19 42.37 9.41
N VAL A 63 0.97 41.77 9.69
CA VAL A 63 1.33 41.21 10.98
C VAL A 63 2.45 42.05 11.59
N PRO A 64 2.26 42.66 12.77
CA PRO A 64 3.32 43.39 13.46
C PRO A 64 4.56 42.51 13.70
N ASP A 65 5.76 43.11 13.68
CA ASP A 65 7.00 42.38 13.94
C ASP A 65 7.10 41.84 15.38
N ASP A 66 6.39 42.46 16.33
CA ASP A 66 6.27 42.02 17.71
C ASP A 66 5.09 41.06 17.98
N PHE A 67 4.35 40.64 16.93
CA PHE A 67 3.22 39.72 17.07
C PHE A 67 3.65 38.36 17.63
N SER A 68 2.90 37.91 18.63
CA SER A 68 3.08 36.64 19.32
C SER A 68 1.85 35.75 19.16
N VAL A 69 2.07 34.60 18.51
CA VAL A 69 1.07 33.52 18.32
C VAL A 69 0.49 32.97 19.65
N TRP A 70 1.08 33.31 20.79
CA TRP A 70 0.65 32.83 22.11
C TRP A 70 -0.26 33.81 22.86
N SER A 71 -0.06 35.11 22.66
CA SER A 71 -0.73 36.16 23.43
C SER A 71 -1.72 36.96 22.59
N ASP A 72 -1.50 37.02 21.28
CA ASP A 72 -2.21 37.92 20.39
C ASP A 72 -3.24 37.15 19.56
N SER A 73 -4.33 37.83 19.20
CA SER A 73 -5.38 37.22 18.37
C SER A 73 -5.17 37.54 16.90
N VAL A 74 -5.24 36.51 16.05
CA VAL A 74 -5.21 36.64 14.59
C VAL A 74 -6.39 37.49 14.07
N ASP A 75 -7.51 37.52 14.79
CA ASP A 75 -8.68 38.34 14.42
C ASP A 75 -8.46 39.85 14.64
N SER A 76 -7.44 40.21 15.43
CA SER A 76 -7.05 41.61 15.65
C SER A 76 -6.15 42.17 14.55
N LEU A 77 -5.68 41.33 13.62
CA LEU A 77 -4.78 41.72 12.55
C LEU A 77 -5.50 42.50 11.45
N TRP A 78 -4.80 43.48 10.90
CA TRP A 78 -5.22 44.24 9.73
C TRP A 78 -5.36 43.29 8.55
N THR A 79 -6.60 43.05 8.15
CA THR A 79 -6.94 42.12 7.08
C THR A 79 -7.71 42.86 5.99
N THR A 80 -7.33 42.62 4.74
CA THR A 80 -8.06 43.07 3.55
C THR A 80 -8.09 41.94 2.52
N TRP A 81 -8.75 42.19 1.39
CA TRP A 81 -8.80 41.25 0.26
C TRP A 81 -8.38 41.96 -1.00
N THR A 82 -7.66 41.23 -1.86
CA THR A 82 -7.30 41.76 -3.17
C THR A 82 -8.52 41.90 -4.08
N ASP A 83 -8.53 42.94 -4.91
CA ASP A 83 -9.55 43.13 -5.95
C ASP A 83 -9.35 42.17 -7.15
N SER A 84 -10.13 42.33 -8.22
CA SER A 84 -10.01 41.49 -9.43
C SER A 84 -8.68 41.62 -10.17
N LEU A 85 -7.88 42.64 -9.83
CA LEU A 85 -6.56 42.93 -10.40
C LEU A 85 -5.46 42.66 -9.37
N GLY A 86 -5.74 41.89 -8.31
CA GLY A 86 -4.76 41.53 -7.29
C GLY A 86 -4.36 42.67 -6.36
N ARG A 87 -5.05 43.82 -6.40
CA ARG A 87 -4.65 45.03 -5.68
C ARG A 87 -5.17 45.02 -4.25
N PHE A 88 -4.36 45.45 -3.31
CA PHE A 88 -4.75 45.65 -1.91
C PHE A 88 -4.23 46.99 -1.40
N GLU A 89 -4.87 47.49 -0.34
CA GLU A 89 -4.46 48.71 0.36
C GLU A 89 -4.79 48.63 1.84
N PHE A 90 -3.96 49.27 2.67
CA PHE A 90 -4.28 49.57 4.07
C PHE A 90 -4.10 51.06 4.34
N SER A 91 -5.08 51.65 5.00
CA SER A 91 -5.11 53.07 5.36
C SER A 91 -4.41 53.37 6.69
N THR A 92 -4.16 52.34 7.51
CA THR A 92 -3.41 52.43 8.77
C THR A 92 -2.51 51.23 8.92
N LEU A 93 -1.29 51.46 9.39
CA LEU A 93 -0.30 50.44 9.72
C LEU A 93 -0.15 50.27 11.23
N PRO A 94 0.23 49.06 11.67
CA PRO A 94 0.25 48.74 13.09
C PRO A 94 1.57 49.04 13.80
N SER A 95 2.67 49.09 13.06
CA SER A 95 4.04 49.18 13.55
C SER A 95 4.96 49.74 12.46
N GLU A 96 6.18 50.12 12.84
CA GLU A 96 7.19 50.61 11.89
C GLU A 96 7.77 49.50 11.00
N ILE A 97 7.74 48.25 11.48
CA ILE A 97 8.18 47.05 10.76
C ILE A 97 7.07 46.01 10.89
N PHE A 98 6.73 45.35 9.78
CA PHE A 98 5.69 44.32 9.76
C PHE A 98 5.98 43.25 8.70
N THR A 99 5.23 42.17 8.78
CA THR A 99 5.17 41.09 7.79
C THR A 99 3.89 41.22 6.98
N LEU A 100 3.98 41.07 5.67
CA LEU A 100 2.82 40.90 4.80
C LEU A 100 2.60 39.40 4.58
N GLU A 101 1.41 38.92 4.90
CA GLU A 101 1.00 37.53 4.61
C GLU A 101 -0.19 37.52 3.67
N ALA A 102 -0.18 36.62 2.69
CA ALA A 102 -1.34 36.38 1.84
C ALA A 102 -1.60 34.89 1.67
N VAL A 103 -2.87 34.50 1.68
CA VAL A 103 -3.28 33.11 1.46
C VAL A 103 -4.48 33.09 0.54
N ASP A 104 -4.35 32.35 -0.56
CA ASP A 104 -5.49 32.00 -1.39
C ASP A 104 -6.19 30.76 -0.82
N SER A 105 -7.45 30.90 -0.42
CA SER A 105 -8.19 29.80 0.22
C SER A 105 -8.59 28.68 -0.74
N LEU A 106 -8.51 28.92 -2.06
CA LEU A 106 -8.89 27.93 -3.08
C LEU A 106 -7.72 27.02 -3.44
N SER A 107 -6.57 27.60 -3.76
CA SER A 107 -5.35 26.86 -4.13
C SER A 107 -4.49 26.47 -2.94
N GLY A 108 -4.61 27.17 -1.80
CA GLY A 108 -3.72 27.01 -0.66
C GLY A 108 -2.37 27.70 -0.83
N MET A 109 -2.12 28.36 -1.98
CA MET A 109 -0.88 29.11 -2.23
C MET A 109 -0.74 30.28 -1.25
N GLN A 110 0.51 30.57 -0.90
CA GLN A 110 0.83 31.52 0.17
C GLN A 110 1.92 32.49 -0.27
N LEU A 111 1.92 33.65 0.36
CA LEU A 111 3.00 34.63 0.35
C LEU A 111 3.28 35.00 1.81
N VAL A 112 4.55 35.07 2.16
CA VAL A 112 5.04 35.78 3.33
C VAL A 112 6.14 36.72 2.85
N GLN A 113 6.16 37.94 3.37
CA GLN A 113 7.23 38.90 3.14
C GLN A 113 7.49 39.64 4.44
N MET A 114 8.54 39.25 5.14
CA MET A 114 8.88 39.77 6.47
C MET A 114 9.72 41.06 6.40
N GLY A 115 9.71 41.84 7.49
CA GLY A 115 10.66 42.95 7.67
C GLY A 115 10.36 44.19 6.81
N ILE A 116 9.12 44.36 6.35
CA ILE A 116 8.72 45.53 5.57
C ILE A 116 8.66 46.74 6.50
N SER A 117 9.43 47.79 6.19
CA SER A 117 9.41 49.05 6.95
C SER A 117 8.45 50.06 6.35
N LYS A 118 7.72 50.78 7.22
CA LYS A 118 6.82 51.88 6.85
C LYS A 118 7.52 53.01 6.06
N ASP A 119 8.81 53.23 6.32
CA ASP A 119 9.62 54.29 5.68
C ASP A 119 10.24 53.88 4.34
N SER A 120 10.10 52.61 3.91
CA SER A 120 10.49 52.20 2.56
C SER A 120 9.57 52.93 1.56
N GLU A 121 10.13 53.93 0.86
CA GLU A 121 9.41 55.02 0.18
C GLU A 121 8.17 54.61 -0.63
N ARG A 122 6.95 54.64 -0.07
CA ARG A 122 5.67 54.64 -0.82
C ARG A 122 5.61 53.60 -1.97
N GLU A 123 6.30 52.48 -1.84
CA GLU A 123 6.46 51.53 -2.93
C GLU A 123 5.21 50.67 -3.05
N ASN A 124 4.73 50.52 -4.29
CA ASN A 124 3.62 49.63 -4.60
C ASN A 124 4.13 48.19 -4.45
N ILE A 125 3.86 47.57 -3.31
CA ILE A 125 4.38 46.25 -2.96
C ILE A 125 3.97 45.25 -4.03
N LYS A 126 4.92 44.42 -4.46
CA LYS A 126 4.66 43.32 -5.39
C LYS A 126 5.02 42.02 -4.72
N GLY A 127 4.07 41.10 -4.69
CA GLY A 127 4.25 39.75 -4.13
C GLY A 127 3.71 38.69 -5.05
N TYR A 128 4.25 37.48 -4.93
CA TYR A 128 3.83 36.31 -5.69
C TYR A 128 3.41 35.22 -4.70
N LEU A 129 2.20 34.71 -4.86
CA LEU A 129 1.74 33.54 -4.15
C LEU A 129 2.29 32.31 -4.87
N GLU A 130 2.96 31.45 -4.10
CA GLU A 130 3.53 30.20 -4.56
C GLU A 130 2.93 29.02 -3.79
N ASN A 131 3.17 27.81 -4.28
CA ASN A 131 2.91 26.61 -3.48
C ASN A 131 3.76 26.65 -2.21
N THR A 132 3.29 25.98 -1.16
CA THR A 132 4.08 25.84 0.05
C THR A 132 5.23 24.86 -0.14
N GLY A 133 6.28 25.03 0.66
CA GLY A 133 7.34 24.04 0.84
C GLY A 133 7.26 23.40 2.22
N SER A 134 8.24 22.54 2.48
CA SER A 134 8.43 21.89 3.78
C SER A 134 9.87 22.10 4.27
N VAL A 135 10.06 22.00 5.58
CA VAL A 135 11.37 22.04 6.22
C VAL A 135 11.54 20.79 7.09
N ARG A 136 12.71 20.14 6.99
CA ARG A 136 13.14 19.06 7.89
C ARG A 136 14.21 19.59 8.82
N LEU A 137 13.89 19.68 10.10
CA LEU A 137 14.81 20.13 11.15
C LEU A 137 15.40 18.93 11.90
N GLY A 138 16.69 18.95 12.22
CA GLY A 138 17.25 17.99 13.17
C GLY A 138 16.79 18.26 14.59
N ALA A 139 16.52 17.21 15.36
CA ALA A 139 15.96 17.29 16.71
C ALA A 139 16.78 16.50 17.75
N GLU A 140 18.12 16.52 17.66
CA GLU A 140 19.06 15.69 18.45
C GLU A 140 18.78 15.64 19.96
N ASN A 141 18.27 16.73 20.53
CA ASN A 141 18.05 16.87 21.96
C ASN A 141 16.63 16.50 22.40
N PHE A 142 15.81 15.99 21.48
CA PHE A 142 14.43 15.59 21.73
C PHE A 142 14.25 14.11 21.40
N ALA A 143 13.51 13.40 22.25
CA ALA A 143 13.15 12.02 21.98
C ALA A 143 12.08 11.97 20.88
N ASP A 144 12.11 10.92 20.07
CA ASP A 144 11.02 10.62 19.14
C ASP A 144 9.67 10.53 19.89
N GLY A 145 8.62 11.01 19.24
CA GLY A 145 7.30 11.20 19.82
C GLY A 145 7.11 12.49 20.62
N THR A 146 8.15 13.33 20.79
CA THR A 146 7.98 14.64 21.44
C THR A 146 7.09 15.54 20.58
N THR A 147 5.95 15.97 21.14
CA THR A 147 5.02 16.88 20.47
C THR A 147 5.34 18.34 20.79
N GLY A 148 4.97 19.23 19.87
CA GLY A 148 5.10 20.66 20.05
C GLY A 148 4.64 21.44 18.83
N VAL A 149 5.15 22.66 18.70
CA VAL A 149 4.85 23.55 17.58
C VAL A 149 6.10 24.16 17.00
N VAL A 150 6.13 24.31 15.68
CA VAL A 150 7.07 25.19 14.98
C VAL A 150 6.38 26.50 14.63
N TYR A 151 7.00 27.61 14.94
CA TYR A 151 6.50 28.95 14.62
C TYR A 151 7.61 29.90 14.17
N VAL A 152 7.20 31.00 13.54
CA VAL A 152 8.09 32.10 13.14
C VAL A 152 7.61 33.38 13.83
N PRO A 153 8.40 34.01 14.72
CA PRO A 153 8.03 35.27 15.36
C PRO A 153 7.67 36.37 14.34
N GLY A 154 6.70 37.24 14.67
CA GLY A 154 6.25 38.31 13.75
C GLY A 154 5.45 37.80 12.54
N THR A 155 4.91 36.58 12.62
CA THR A 155 4.06 35.94 11.60
C THR A 155 2.88 35.22 12.26
N THR A 156 1.90 34.76 11.48
CA THR A 156 0.85 33.85 11.95
C THR A 156 1.21 32.37 11.76
N ILE A 157 2.45 32.07 11.34
CA ILE A 157 2.91 30.69 11.15
C ILE A 157 3.03 30.00 12.50
N LEU A 158 2.19 28.98 12.69
CA LEU A 158 2.20 28.04 13.79
C LEU A 158 1.85 26.66 13.21
N ARG A 159 2.72 25.67 13.40
CA ARG A 159 2.56 24.31 12.86
C ARG A 159 2.71 23.30 13.98
N PRO A 160 1.67 22.53 14.34
CA PRO A 160 1.84 21.42 15.26
C PRO A 160 2.69 20.34 14.58
N VAL A 161 3.62 19.78 15.34
CA VAL A 161 4.58 18.79 14.84
C VAL A 161 4.88 17.76 15.92
N THR A 162 5.43 16.63 15.49
CA THR A 162 6.01 15.61 16.37
C THR A 162 7.44 15.35 15.92
N VAL A 163 8.34 15.09 16.86
CA VAL A 163 9.69 14.60 16.56
C VAL A 163 9.58 13.14 16.10
N GLU A 164 10.09 12.87 14.91
CA GLU A 164 10.01 11.58 14.22
C GLU A 164 11.38 11.27 13.62
N LEU A 165 11.94 10.11 13.95
CA LEU A 165 13.23 9.63 13.44
C LEU A 165 14.37 10.64 13.67
N GLY A 166 14.41 11.27 14.84
CA GLY A 166 15.38 12.31 15.21
C GLY A 166 15.22 13.63 14.43
N ASN A 167 14.10 13.82 13.74
CA ASN A 167 13.82 14.98 12.91
C ASN A 167 12.44 15.57 13.22
N ILE A 168 12.21 16.82 12.81
CA ILE A 168 10.91 17.48 12.82
C ILE A 168 10.58 17.85 11.37
N PHE A 169 9.49 17.31 10.85
CA PHE A 169 9.00 17.65 9.52
C PHE A 169 7.91 18.71 9.62
N VAL A 170 8.18 19.88 9.03
CA VAL A 170 7.29 21.04 9.08
C VAL A 170 6.76 21.29 7.67
N ASP A 171 5.48 21.00 7.45
CA ASP A 171 4.84 21.18 6.15
C ASP A 171 4.07 22.50 6.05
N SER A 172 3.62 22.79 4.83
CA SER A 172 2.74 23.92 4.53
C SER A 172 3.35 25.26 4.96
N LEU A 173 4.65 25.43 4.74
CA LEU A 173 5.37 26.68 4.96
C LEU A 173 5.37 27.52 3.67
N PRO A 174 5.12 28.84 3.74
CA PRO A 174 5.22 29.72 2.58
C PRO A 174 6.64 29.73 2.02
N SER A 175 6.76 29.75 0.69
CA SER A 175 8.04 29.85 -0.03
C SER A 175 8.66 31.22 0.18
N ASP A 176 9.57 31.33 1.15
CA ASP A 176 10.44 32.48 1.39
C ASP A 176 11.55 32.08 2.38
N SER A 177 12.43 33.02 2.70
CA SER A 177 13.43 32.94 3.75
C SER A 177 12.81 33.26 5.13
N LEU A 178 12.59 32.23 5.96
CA LEU A 178 12.03 32.36 7.31
C LEU A 178 13.14 32.44 8.36
N CYS A 179 13.05 33.39 9.30
CA CYS A 179 14.05 33.58 10.35
C CYS A 179 13.51 34.38 11.55
N PRO A 180 13.71 33.94 12.81
CA PRO A 180 14.14 32.59 13.19
C PRO A 180 12.99 31.57 13.02
N LEU A 181 13.33 30.31 12.80
CA LEU A 181 12.37 29.21 12.86
C LEU A 181 12.52 28.50 14.21
N ILE A 182 11.46 28.47 15.01
CA ILE A 182 11.52 28.02 16.40
C ILE A 182 10.60 26.83 16.60
N PHE A 183 11.16 25.70 17.03
CA PHE A 183 10.41 24.61 17.62
C PHE A 183 10.30 24.81 19.14
N ARG A 184 9.09 24.63 19.67
CA ARG A 184 8.83 24.61 21.11
C ARG A 184 8.03 23.36 21.44
N SER A 185 8.58 22.50 22.28
CA SER A 185 7.88 21.30 22.77
C SER A 185 6.75 21.67 23.72
N ASP A 186 5.82 20.74 23.92
CA ASP A 186 4.75 20.89 24.91
C ASP A 186 5.27 20.93 26.36
N SER A 187 6.49 20.39 26.61
CA SER A 187 7.19 20.53 27.90
C SER A 187 7.77 21.93 28.13
N GLY A 188 7.86 22.74 27.08
CA GLY A 188 8.38 24.11 27.12
C GLY A 188 9.85 24.25 26.74
N ASP A 189 10.53 23.15 26.39
CA ASP A 189 11.88 23.16 25.83
C ASP A 189 11.83 23.68 24.37
N SER A 190 12.93 24.28 23.89
CA SER A 190 12.96 24.87 22.55
C SER A 190 14.22 24.55 21.76
N LEU A 191 14.06 24.54 20.44
CA LEU A 191 15.12 24.52 19.44
C LEU A 191 14.92 25.75 18.54
N GLU A 192 15.94 26.58 18.43
CA GLU A 192 15.89 27.81 17.63
C GLU A 192 16.89 27.76 16.48
N VAL A 193 16.40 27.92 15.26
CA VAL A 193 17.22 28.14 14.07
C VAL A 193 17.30 29.64 13.83
N ASN A 194 18.39 30.24 14.28
CA ASN A 194 18.63 31.69 14.24
C ASN A 194 19.31 32.17 12.95
N GLU A 195 19.29 31.34 11.91
CA GLU A 195 19.76 31.66 10.57
C GLU A 195 18.60 31.59 9.55
N PRO A 196 18.69 32.34 8.43
CA PRO A 196 17.65 32.31 7.41
C PRO A 196 17.45 30.92 6.80
N VAL A 197 16.24 30.37 6.94
CA VAL A 197 15.83 29.09 6.34
C VAL A 197 15.07 29.36 5.05
N LEU A 198 15.69 29.05 3.90
CA LEU A 198 15.04 29.17 2.60
C LEU A 198 14.05 28.03 2.39
N VAL A 199 12.76 28.32 2.47
CA VAL A 199 11.68 27.40 2.07
C VAL A 199 11.50 27.50 0.57
N VAL A 200 11.53 26.36 -0.12
CA VAL A 200 11.33 26.28 -1.57
C VAL A 200 10.00 25.60 -1.85
N ALA A 201 9.16 26.22 -2.68
CA ALA A 201 7.89 25.66 -3.12
C ALA A 201 8.05 24.21 -3.65
N ASP A 202 7.12 23.33 -3.28
CA ASP A 202 7.07 21.92 -3.71
C ASP A 202 8.34 21.12 -3.39
N SER A 203 9.14 21.55 -2.41
CA SER A 203 10.40 20.92 -2.00
C SER A 203 10.55 20.85 -0.48
N VAL A 204 11.46 19.99 -0.03
CA VAL A 204 11.85 19.87 1.38
C VAL A 204 13.24 20.48 1.57
N THR A 205 13.34 21.51 2.42
CA THR A 205 14.62 22.08 2.85
C THR A 205 15.09 21.41 4.12
N SER A 206 16.28 20.80 4.10
CA SER A 206 16.88 20.18 5.29
C SER A 206 17.77 21.17 6.04
N VAL A 207 17.57 21.32 7.36
CA VAL A 207 18.36 22.19 8.24
C VAL A 207 18.83 21.38 9.45
N HIS A 208 20.14 21.17 9.56
CA HIS A 208 20.76 20.35 10.60
C HIS A 208 20.12 18.95 10.75
N SER A 209 19.49 18.41 9.70
CA SER A 209 18.74 17.16 9.74
C SER A 209 19.66 15.95 9.91
N HIS A 210 19.13 14.90 10.54
CA HIS A 210 19.82 13.61 10.69
C HIS A 210 19.45 12.68 9.56
N SER A 211 20.43 12.07 8.91
CA SER A 211 20.16 10.93 8.03
C SER A 211 19.65 9.76 8.88
N VAL A 212 18.59 9.11 8.40
CA VAL A 212 17.98 7.98 9.10
C VAL A 212 18.57 6.67 8.57
N SER A 213 19.02 5.85 9.51
CA SER A 213 19.35 4.45 9.30
C SER A 213 18.53 3.64 10.30
N LEU A 214 17.85 2.60 9.85
CA LEU A 214 17.15 1.67 10.72
C LEU A 214 17.75 0.27 10.53
N ARG A 215 17.93 -0.46 11.62
CA ARG A 215 18.46 -1.81 11.60
C ARG A 215 17.69 -2.73 12.52
N PHE A 216 17.25 -3.83 11.94
CA PHE A 216 16.54 -4.90 12.60
C PHE A 216 17.37 -6.17 12.58
N ARG A 217 17.47 -6.82 13.74
CA ARG A 217 17.98 -8.17 13.89
C ARG A 217 16.81 -9.14 13.73
N VAL A 218 16.95 -10.09 12.80
CA VAL A 218 15.93 -11.10 12.50
C VAL A 218 16.49 -12.49 12.90
N PRO A 219 16.19 -12.97 14.12
CA PRO A 219 16.69 -14.24 14.61
C PRO A 219 16.01 -15.43 13.92
N LEU A 220 16.82 -16.30 13.30
CA LEU A 220 16.36 -17.53 12.66
C LEU A 220 16.67 -18.72 13.57
N ASP A 221 15.75 -19.07 14.47
CA ASP A 221 15.88 -20.22 15.37
C ASP A 221 15.26 -21.49 14.78
N MET A 222 16.10 -22.37 14.24
CA MET A 222 15.70 -23.63 13.60
C MET A 222 15.82 -24.83 14.55
N THR A 223 16.13 -24.59 15.82
CA THR A 223 16.19 -25.61 16.85
C THR A 223 14.80 -25.95 17.37
N SER A 224 14.71 -26.92 18.29
CA SER A 224 13.44 -27.30 18.93
C SER A 224 12.79 -26.20 19.77
N SER A 225 13.51 -25.11 20.10
CA SER A 225 12.91 -23.94 20.75
C SER A 225 12.25 -22.96 19.78
N GLY A 226 12.60 -23.03 18.49
CA GLY A 226 11.97 -22.27 17.41
C GLY A 226 11.08 -23.17 16.56
N ILE A 227 11.35 -23.26 15.26
CA ILE A 227 10.50 -24.02 14.32
C ILE A 227 10.83 -25.51 14.18
N ALA A 228 11.84 -26.02 14.91
CA ALA A 228 12.25 -27.43 14.90
C ALA A 228 12.48 -28.02 13.51
N LEU A 229 13.31 -27.35 12.70
CA LEU A 229 13.57 -27.74 11.32
C LEU A 229 14.29 -29.11 11.24
N SER A 230 13.66 -30.07 10.55
CA SER A 230 14.13 -31.47 10.50
C SER A 230 15.21 -31.74 9.45
N GLU A 231 15.39 -30.88 8.45
CA GLU A 231 16.44 -30.99 7.43
C GLU A 231 16.88 -29.62 6.89
N ASP A 232 18.05 -29.58 6.25
CA ASP A 232 18.54 -28.34 5.63
C ASP A 232 17.68 -27.97 4.41
N LEU A 233 17.11 -26.77 4.40
CA LEU A 233 16.42 -26.22 3.23
C LEU A 233 17.39 -25.36 2.42
N ARG A 234 17.25 -25.36 1.09
CA ARG A 234 18.07 -24.56 0.17
C ARG A 234 17.20 -23.61 -0.63
N ASN A 235 17.68 -22.39 -0.86
CA ASN A 235 16.97 -21.38 -1.65
C ASN A 235 15.53 -21.12 -1.15
N PHE A 236 15.34 -21.11 0.17
CA PHE A 236 14.03 -20.93 0.78
C PHE A 236 13.60 -19.45 0.72
N PRO A 237 12.44 -19.10 0.14
CA PRO A 237 11.89 -17.75 0.24
C PRO A 237 11.34 -17.57 1.66
N LEU A 238 11.98 -16.68 2.41
CA LEU A 238 11.61 -16.32 3.76
C LEU A 238 10.91 -14.97 3.74
N GLU A 239 9.73 -14.93 4.34
CA GLU A 239 8.99 -13.72 4.63
C GLU A 239 9.49 -13.08 5.93
N ILE A 240 9.64 -11.76 5.94
CA ILE A 240 9.95 -10.93 7.12
C ILE A 240 8.87 -9.86 7.19
N ARG A 241 8.13 -9.84 8.29
CA ARG A 241 7.08 -8.85 8.54
C ARG A 241 7.56 -7.83 9.56
N LEU A 242 7.40 -6.54 9.25
CA LEU A 242 7.56 -5.45 10.21
C LEU A 242 6.20 -4.79 10.47
N ASP A 243 5.95 -4.40 11.70
CA ASP A 243 4.77 -3.61 12.08
C ASP A 243 5.11 -2.63 13.20
N SER A 244 4.14 -1.78 13.56
CA SER A 244 4.28 -0.76 14.63
C SER A 244 4.69 -1.30 16.01
N SER A 245 4.64 -2.63 16.25
CA SER A 245 5.16 -3.25 17.47
C SER A 245 6.68 -3.46 17.45
N ASP A 246 7.32 -3.47 16.28
CA ASP A 246 8.78 -3.56 16.16
C ASP A 246 9.45 -2.20 16.26
N TYR A 247 8.85 -1.18 15.65
CA TYR A 247 9.37 0.18 15.57
C TYR A 247 8.27 1.18 15.19
N ASP A 248 8.44 2.43 15.61
CA ASP A 248 7.56 3.53 15.20
C ASP A 248 8.02 4.10 13.86
N PHE A 249 7.39 3.66 12.77
CA PHE A 249 7.79 4.02 11.41
C PHE A 249 7.29 5.40 10.95
N ARG A 250 6.65 6.19 11.82
CA ARG A 250 6.17 7.53 11.45
C ARG A 250 7.29 8.41 10.94
N GLY A 251 7.04 9.12 9.85
CA GLY A 251 8.00 9.98 9.17
C GLY A 251 8.86 9.25 8.14
N LEU A 252 8.87 7.91 8.11
CA LEU A 252 9.61 7.14 7.11
C LEU A 252 9.08 7.38 5.69
N GLU A 253 7.78 7.65 5.53
CA GLU A 253 7.12 7.98 4.27
C GLU A 253 7.61 9.29 3.64
N ARG A 254 8.25 10.13 4.44
CA ARG A 254 8.83 11.42 4.02
C ARG A 254 10.27 11.26 3.54
N LEU A 255 10.84 10.06 3.68
CA LEU A 255 12.23 9.77 3.38
C LEU A 255 12.36 8.99 2.07
N GLN A 256 13.49 9.19 1.41
CA GLN A 256 13.89 8.38 0.26
C GLN A 256 15.12 7.57 0.65
N GLY A 257 15.02 6.25 0.51
CA GLY A 257 16.08 5.33 0.88
C GLY A 257 15.81 3.92 0.39
N ALA A 258 16.65 2.99 0.83
CA ALA A 258 16.60 1.61 0.40
C ALA A 258 16.64 0.63 1.56
N TRP A 259 15.86 -0.43 1.42
CA TRP A 259 15.93 -1.60 2.29
C TRP A 259 16.98 -2.60 1.77
N ASN A 260 17.67 -3.26 2.70
CA ASN A 260 18.64 -4.31 2.39
C ASN A 260 18.59 -5.44 3.41
N ALA A 261 18.80 -6.68 2.96
CA ALA A 261 18.87 -7.87 3.82
C ALA A 261 20.26 -8.50 3.74
N VAL A 262 20.85 -8.81 4.90
CA VAL A 262 22.18 -9.42 5.00
C VAL A 262 22.15 -10.62 5.93
N LEU A 263 22.73 -11.74 5.49
CA LEU A 263 22.95 -12.93 6.31
C LEU A 263 24.41 -13.37 6.19
N CYS A 264 25.09 -13.50 7.33
CA CYS A 264 26.52 -13.88 7.39
C CYS A 264 27.47 -12.97 6.57
N GLY A 265 27.09 -11.72 6.33
CA GLY A 265 27.87 -10.75 5.53
C GLY A 265 27.53 -10.76 4.03
N ASP A 266 26.72 -11.72 3.58
CA ASP A 266 26.22 -11.76 2.20
C ASP A 266 24.91 -10.98 2.09
N THR A 267 24.86 -10.07 1.13
CA THR A 267 23.63 -9.39 0.74
C THR A 267 22.70 -10.36 0.01
N LEU A 268 21.43 -10.38 0.42
CA LEU A 268 20.41 -11.28 -0.10
C LEU A 268 19.45 -10.56 -1.05
N PRO A 269 18.83 -11.25 -2.03
CA PRO A 269 17.59 -10.76 -2.68
C PRO A 269 16.59 -10.27 -1.66
N LEU A 270 16.09 -9.07 -1.87
CA LEU A 270 15.00 -8.51 -1.10
C LEU A 270 13.93 -7.97 -2.03
N SER A 271 12.69 -8.35 -1.78
CA SER A 271 11.50 -7.78 -2.41
C SER A 271 10.60 -7.23 -1.33
N LEU A 272 10.15 -5.99 -1.48
CA LEU A 272 9.06 -5.43 -0.69
C LEU A 272 7.76 -5.80 -1.42
N SER A 273 6.98 -6.74 -0.89
CA SER A 273 5.70 -7.13 -1.51
C SER A 273 4.58 -6.20 -1.07
N TYR A 274 4.58 -5.79 0.20
CA TYR A 274 3.57 -4.93 0.79
C TYR A 274 4.16 -3.84 1.67
N ALA A 275 3.58 -2.64 1.60
CA ALA A 275 3.84 -1.54 2.54
C ALA A 275 2.56 -0.72 2.76
N ASP A 276 2.13 -0.63 4.02
CA ASP A 276 1.17 0.37 4.51
C ASP A 276 1.94 1.35 5.39
N MET A 277 2.36 2.45 4.79
CA MET A 277 3.16 3.47 5.48
C MET A 277 2.40 4.17 6.61
N GLU A 278 1.07 4.22 6.54
CA GLU A 278 0.24 4.87 7.56
C GLU A 278 0.17 4.00 8.83
N LYS A 279 0.07 2.68 8.65
CA LYS A 279 0.10 1.72 9.78
C LYS A 279 1.52 1.33 10.22
N GLY A 280 2.51 1.57 9.36
CA GLY A 280 3.87 1.09 9.56
C GLY A 280 4.01 -0.41 9.34
N ASP A 281 3.18 -1.00 8.48
CA ASP A 281 3.18 -2.43 8.19
C ASP A 281 3.94 -2.71 6.90
N PHE A 282 4.87 -3.67 6.93
CA PHE A 282 5.70 -4.06 5.80
C PHE A 282 5.83 -5.57 5.69
N ALA A 283 5.76 -6.10 4.47
CA ALA A 283 6.09 -7.49 4.18
C ALA A 283 7.25 -7.55 3.17
N PHE A 284 8.35 -8.18 3.61
CA PHE A 284 9.53 -8.39 2.81
C PHE A 284 9.74 -9.87 2.51
N TRP A 285 10.22 -10.16 1.32
CA TRP A 285 10.59 -11.50 0.88
C TRP A 285 12.08 -11.54 0.58
N THR A 286 12.77 -12.55 1.12
CA THR A 286 14.19 -12.78 0.85
C THR A 286 14.51 -14.24 0.61
N ARG A 287 15.41 -14.55 -0.33
CA ARG A 287 15.83 -15.93 -0.60
C ARG A 287 17.02 -16.31 0.26
N ILE A 288 16.81 -17.20 1.21
CA ILE A 288 17.87 -17.76 2.03
C ILE A 288 18.52 -18.94 1.32
N ALA A 289 19.81 -18.79 0.97
CA ALA A 289 20.55 -19.82 0.23
C ALA A 289 20.53 -21.17 0.96
N LYS A 290 20.64 -21.16 2.29
CA LYS A 290 20.53 -22.37 3.11
C LYS A 290 20.00 -22.07 4.52
N LEU A 291 18.86 -22.65 4.87
CA LEU A 291 18.39 -22.74 6.25
C LEU A 291 18.89 -24.04 6.86
N ARG A 292 19.70 -23.96 7.92
CA ARG A 292 20.34 -25.13 8.54
C ARG A 292 19.44 -25.73 9.62
N ALA A 293 19.20 -27.03 9.53
CA ALA A 293 18.46 -27.76 10.55
C ALA A 293 19.18 -27.70 11.90
N ASN A 294 18.41 -27.55 12.98
CA ASN A 294 18.92 -27.50 14.35
C ASN A 294 20.01 -26.43 14.59
N ALA A 295 19.98 -25.33 13.82
CA ALA A 295 20.91 -24.21 13.96
C ALA A 295 20.17 -22.94 14.36
N LYS A 296 20.94 -21.96 14.84
CA LYS A 296 20.49 -20.57 14.96
C LYS A 296 21.33 -19.72 14.02
N ASP A 297 20.66 -18.92 13.22
CA ASP A 297 21.28 -17.92 12.36
C ASP A 297 20.67 -16.54 12.68
N THR A 298 21.23 -15.48 12.12
CA THR A 298 20.72 -14.11 12.32
C THR A 298 20.86 -13.34 11.02
N LEU A 299 19.72 -12.92 10.50
CA LEU A 299 19.61 -12.01 9.38
C LEU A 299 19.53 -10.58 9.91
N PHE A 300 20.03 -9.61 9.15
CA PHE A 300 19.81 -8.19 9.40
C PHE A 300 19.01 -7.59 8.26
N LEU A 301 17.93 -6.90 8.59
CA LEU A 301 17.15 -6.08 7.67
C LEU A 301 17.43 -4.62 8.03
N SER A 302 17.81 -3.81 7.05
CA SER A 302 18.20 -2.42 7.26
C SER A 302 17.55 -1.49 6.26
N PHE A 303 17.18 -0.29 6.69
CA PHE A 303 16.83 0.85 5.84
C PHE A 303 17.93 1.90 5.92
N GLU A 304 18.37 2.43 4.79
CA GLU A 304 19.35 3.50 4.71
C GLU A 304 18.82 4.65 3.84
N GLU A 305 18.68 5.84 4.43
CA GLU A 305 18.30 7.05 3.71
C GLU A 305 19.35 7.44 2.66
N ASN A 306 18.92 8.10 1.58
CA ASN A 306 19.76 8.61 0.49
C ASN A 306 20.57 7.53 -0.23
N THR A 307 20.22 6.26 -0.02
CA THR A 307 20.78 5.13 -0.73
C THR A 307 19.78 4.71 -1.80
N GLU A 308 20.23 4.66 -3.06
CA GLU A 308 19.42 4.04 -4.10
C GLU A 308 19.32 2.54 -3.82
N ALA A 309 18.12 1.96 -3.96
CA ALA A 309 17.99 0.52 -3.97
C ALA A 309 18.94 -0.02 -5.03
N SER A 310 19.78 -1.00 -4.68
CA SER A 310 20.72 -1.59 -5.64
C SER A 310 19.92 -2.34 -6.71
N LEU A 311 19.43 -1.63 -7.72
CA LEU A 311 18.55 -2.14 -8.79
C LEU A 311 19.24 -3.17 -9.69
N GLN A 312 20.52 -3.45 -9.48
CA GLN A 312 21.34 -4.23 -10.41
C GLN A 312 21.93 -5.55 -9.86
N SER A 313 21.67 -5.98 -8.61
CA SER A 313 22.39 -7.19 -8.15
C SER A 313 21.78 -8.03 -7.02
N GLN A 314 20.47 -8.33 -6.99
CA GLN A 314 20.02 -9.32 -5.98
C GLN A 314 19.19 -10.50 -6.48
N GLY A 315 18.74 -10.52 -7.74
CA GLY A 315 18.03 -11.66 -8.31
C GLY A 315 16.62 -11.86 -7.72
N ASN A 316 15.79 -12.66 -8.39
CA ASN A 316 14.42 -12.89 -7.94
C ASN A 316 14.38 -13.79 -6.70
N VAL A 317 13.61 -13.42 -5.67
CA VAL A 317 13.40 -14.23 -4.44
C VAL A 317 12.89 -15.62 -4.78
N PHE A 318 11.98 -15.72 -5.75
CA PHE A 318 11.36 -16.95 -6.20
C PHE A 318 12.06 -17.58 -7.43
N SER A 319 13.35 -17.28 -7.66
CA SER A 319 14.09 -17.84 -8.82
C SER A 319 14.38 -19.34 -8.78
N ASP A 320 14.28 -20.01 -7.62
CA ASP A 320 14.62 -21.44 -7.45
C ASP A 320 13.45 -22.37 -7.78
N GLY A 321 13.11 -22.50 -9.05
CA GLY A 321 12.11 -23.46 -9.49
C GLY A 321 10.69 -23.14 -9.02
N PHE A 322 10.36 -21.87 -8.80
CA PHE A 322 8.97 -21.45 -8.78
C PHE A 322 8.48 -21.26 -10.22
N ILE A 323 7.24 -21.69 -10.46
CA ILE A 323 6.50 -21.45 -11.68
C ILE A 323 5.84 -20.07 -11.58
N ALA A 324 5.15 -19.82 -10.47
CA ALA A 324 4.48 -18.56 -10.17
C ALA A 324 4.38 -18.35 -8.66
N ALA A 325 4.27 -17.09 -8.26
CA ALA A 325 4.01 -16.68 -6.88
C ALA A 325 3.11 -15.44 -6.89
N TRP A 326 1.95 -15.52 -6.24
CA TRP A 326 0.98 -14.44 -6.16
C TRP A 326 0.75 -14.06 -4.70
N HIS A 327 1.12 -12.82 -4.35
CA HIS A 327 0.88 -12.22 -3.03
C HIS A 327 -0.50 -11.57 -2.91
N PHE A 328 -1.10 -11.13 -4.04
CA PHE A 328 -2.39 -10.41 -4.09
C PHE A 328 -2.40 -9.01 -3.43
N ASP A 329 -1.22 -8.45 -3.17
CA ASP A 329 -1.02 -7.10 -2.64
C ASP A 329 -1.52 -5.97 -3.57
N GLU A 330 -1.75 -6.23 -4.86
CA GLU A 330 -2.25 -5.24 -5.83
C GLU A 330 -3.78 -5.02 -5.81
N GLY A 331 -4.49 -5.75 -4.94
CA GLY A 331 -5.95 -5.74 -4.86
C GLY A 331 -6.62 -6.41 -6.07
N ASP A 332 -7.82 -5.98 -6.41
CA ASP A 332 -8.67 -6.60 -7.45
C ASP A 332 -8.34 -6.16 -8.89
N SER A 333 -7.23 -5.43 -9.09
CA SER A 333 -6.84 -4.91 -10.40
C SER A 333 -5.99 -5.87 -11.23
N THR A 334 -5.11 -6.63 -10.57
CA THR A 334 -4.19 -7.60 -11.17
C THR A 334 -3.71 -8.54 -10.07
N ALA A 335 -3.41 -9.80 -10.41
CA ALA A 335 -2.68 -10.69 -9.51
C ALA A 335 -1.26 -10.89 -10.06
N ARG A 336 -0.29 -10.10 -9.60
CA ARG A 336 1.05 -10.10 -10.21
C ARG A 336 1.82 -11.37 -9.86
N ASP A 337 2.53 -11.93 -10.86
CA ASP A 337 3.46 -13.02 -10.67
C ASP A 337 4.83 -12.48 -10.20
N ALA A 338 5.11 -12.63 -8.89
CA ALA A 338 6.35 -12.19 -8.25
C ALA A 338 7.60 -12.92 -8.79
N THR A 339 7.45 -14.04 -9.51
CA THR A 339 8.58 -14.73 -10.16
C THR A 339 9.05 -14.04 -11.44
N GLY A 340 8.20 -13.20 -12.06
CA GLY A 340 8.45 -12.61 -13.36
C GLY A 340 8.42 -13.62 -14.53
N ASN A 341 7.85 -14.81 -14.34
CA ASN A 341 7.74 -15.84 -15.38
C ASN A 341 6.56 -15.61 -16.35
N GLY A 342 5.76 -14.56 -16.13
CA GLY A 342 4.67 -14.15 -17.03
C GLY A 342 3.33 -14.85 -16.76
N PHE A 343 3.12 -15.29 -15.52
CA PHE A 343 1.85 -15.85 -15.05
C PHE A 343 1.00 -14.83 -14.29
N ASP A 344 1.06 -13.55 -14.66
CA ASP A 344 0.15 -12.53 -14.13
C ASP A 344 -1.31 -12.96 -14.33
N GLY A 345 -2.10 -12.88 -13.27
CA GLY A 345 -3.50 -13.22 -13.24
C GLY A 345 -4.41 -12.01 -13.44
N ILE A 346 -5.61 -12.29 -13.94
CA ILE A 346 -6.68 -11.31 -14.15
C ILE A 346 -7.79 -11.61 -13.15
N PRO A 347 -7.92 -10.83 -12.06
CA PRO A 347 -9.09 -10.85 -11.20
C PRO A 347 -10.34 -10.41 -11.99
N GLU A 348 -11.44 -11.14 -11.81
CA GLU A 348 -12.75 -10.83 -12.39
C GLU A 348 -13.78 -10.98 -11.28
N ASP A 349 -14.63 -9.97 -11.05
CA ASP A 349 -15.73 -10.04 -10.08
C ASP A 349 -15.29 -10.36 -8.63
N LEU A 350 -14.14 -9.84 -8.20
CA LEU A 350 -13.58 -9.97 -6.86
C LEU A 350 -13.53 -8.60 -6.15
N SER A 351 -13.29 -8.62 -4.85
CA SER A 351 -12.97 -7.42 -4.06
C SER A 351 -11.73 -7.64 -3.20
N VAL A 352 -11.12 -6.55 -2.73
CA VAL A 352 -10.06 -6.62 -1.72
C VAL A 352 -10.66 -7.12 -0.40
N ALA A 353 -9.97 -8.04 0.27
CA ALA A 353 -10.37 -8.56 1.58
C ALA A 353 -10.02 -7.58 2.72
N ASP A 354 -10.82 -7.59 3.79
CA ASP A 354 -10.56 -6.80 5.00
C ASP A 354 -9.42 -7.38 5.85
N GLU A 355 -9.05 -8.64 5.64
CA GLU A 355 -7.99 -9.35 6.33
C GLU A 355 -7.14 -10.15 5.32
N ALA A 356 -5.84 -10.28 5.62
CA ALA A 356 -4.88 -11.05 4.83
C ALA A 356 -3.99 -11.90 5.75
N VAL A 357 -3.26 -12.86 5.19
CA VAL A 357 -2.18 -13.57 5.88
C VAL A 357 -0.98 -12.64 6.05
N ALA A 358 -0.67 -11.91 4.98
CA ALA A 358 0.28 -10.82 4.95
C ALA A 358 -0.16 -9.83 3.86
N GLY A 359 0.03 -8.54 4.10
CA GLY A 359 -0.30 -7.51 3.11
C GLY A 359 -1.78 -7.49 2.69
N GLY A 360 -2.04 -7.68 1.40
CA GLY A 360 -3.38 -7.66 0.80
C GLY A 360 -3.82 -9.03 0.28
N ALA A 361 -5.13 -9.29 0.30
CA ALA A 361 -5.70 -10.55 -0.18
C ALA A 361 -6.99 -10.32 -0.99
N LEU A 362 -7.44 -11.36 -1.70
CA LEU A 362 -8.66 -11.32 -2.50
C LEU A 362 -9.83 -12.03 -1.82
N TYR A 363 -10.98 -11.36 -1.80
CA TYR A 363 -12.25 -11.89 -1.34
C TYR A 363 -13.11 -12.42 -2.49
N TYR A 364 -13.69 -13.61 -2.28
CA TYR A 364 -14.57 -14.32 -3.19
C TYR A 364 -15.96 -14.49 -2.54
N ASP A 365 -17.03 -14.11 -3.24
CA ASP A 365 -18.38 -14.06 -2.65
C ASP A 365 -19.13 -15.41 -2.66
N GLY A 366 -18.60 -16.43 -3.34
CA GLY A 366 -19.20 -17.76 -3.43
C GLY A 366 -20.22 -17.96 -4.54
N SER A 367 -20.45 -16.96 -5.39
CA SER A 367 -21.44 -16.97 -6.48
C SER A 367 -20.86 -16.56 -7.83
N GLN A 368 -19.88 -15.67 -7.81
CA GLN A 368 -19.07 -15.23 -8.94
C GLN A 368 -17.62 -15.03 -8.46
N GLY A 369 -16.75 -14.53 -9.33
CA GLY A 369 -15.39 -14.19 -8.92
C GLY A 369 -14.35 -15.26 -9.26
N ALA A 370 -13.27 -14.87 -9.92
CA ALA A 370 -12.11 -15.74 -10.15
C ALA A 370 -10.86 -14.92 -10.46
N VAL A 371 -9.68 -15.55 -10.32
CA VAL A 371 -8.46 -15.06 -10.97
C VAL A 371 -8.10 -16.02 -12.09
N THR A 372 -8.14 -15.54 -13.33
CA THR A 372 -7.79 -16.31 -14.52
C THR A 372 -6.34 -16.07 -14.90
N ILE A 373 -5.56 -17.13 -15.11
CA ILE A 373 -4.16 -17.03 -15.57
C ILE A 373 -4.11 -17.28 -17.10
N PRO A 374 -4.00 -16.25 -17.96
CA PRO A 374 -4.18 -16.40 -19.41
C PRO A 374 -3.13 -17.27 -20.10
N ASN A 375 -1.89 -17.31 -19.60
CA ASN A 375 -0.77 -18.01 -20.22
C ASN A 375 -0.55 -19.44 -19.70
N SER A 376 -1.63 -20.10 -19.25
CA SER A 376 -1.55 -21.37 -18.51
C SER A 376 -2.21 -22.57 -19.21
N ALA A 377 -2.76 -22.38 -20.41
CA ALA A 377 -3.37 -23.46 -21.19
C ALA A 377 -2.39 -24.60 -21.50
N THR A 378 -1.11 -24.30 -21.63
CA THR A 378 -0.03 -25.27 -21.87
C THR A 378 1.19 -24.92 -21.02
N GLY A 379 2.21 -25.78 -21.04
CA GLY A 379 3.50 -25.46 -20.42
C GLY A 379 3.58 -25.82 -18.95
N ALA A 380 4.08 -24.91 -18.10
CA ALA A 380 4.48 -25.24 -16.73
C ALA A 380 3.32 -25.64 -15.80
N LEU A 381 2.10 -25.19 -16.11
CA LEU A 381 0.86 -25.54 -15.38
C LEU A 381 0.07 -26.66 -16.07
N ASP A 382 0.57 -27.24 -17.17
CA ASP A 382 -0.06 -28.40 -17.81
C ASP A 382 0.47 -29.69 -17.20
N LEU A 383 -0.21 -30.15 -16.15
CA LEU A 383 0.28 -31.24 -15.31
C LEU A 383 -0.25 -32.62 -15.72
N THR A 384 0.58 -33.62 -15.49
CA THR A 384 0.26 -35.06 -15.50
C THR A 384 0.46 -35.64 -14.11
N LEU A 385 -0.05 -36.85 -13.84
CA LEU A 385 0.15 -37.53 -12.55
C LEU A 385 1.63 -37.73 -12.17
N GLN A 386 2.52 -37.71 -13.15
CA GLN A 386 3.97 -37.91 -12.95
C GLN A 386 4.75 -36.59 -12.89
N THR A 387 4.08 -35.45 -13.07
CA THR A 387 4.72 -34.14 -13.07
C THR A 387 5.12 -33.77 -11.65
N SER A 388 6.38 -33.39 -11.45
CA SER A 388 6.81 -32.84 -10.16
C SER A 388 6.29 -31.41 -9.99
N VAL A 389 5.54 -31.16 -8.93
CA VAL A 389 4.99 -29.84 -8.61
C VAL A 389 4.71 -29.72 -7.11
N THR A 390 4.73 -28.50 -6.59
CA THR A 390 4.17 -28.15 -5.29
C THR A 390 3.25 -26.96 -5.45
N PHE A 391 2.01 -27.09 -5.00
CA PHE A 391 1.10 -25.97 -4.75
C PHE A 391 1.11 -25.64 -3.27
N SER A 392 1.08 -24.36 -2.90
CA SER A 392 0.97 -23.87 -1.51
C SER A 392 0.11 -22.63 -1.51
N VAL A 393 -0.96 -22.60 -0.74
CA VAL A 393 -1.92 -21.49 -0.71
C VAL A 393 -2.53 -21.34 0.67
N TRP A 394 -2.81 -20.10 1.08
CA TRP A 394 -3.60 -19.82 2.27
C TRP A 394 -5.05 -19.52 1.89
N VAL A 395 -5.97 -20.07 2.66
CA VAL A 395 -7.40 -19.83 2.49
C VAL A 395 -8.08 -19.56 3.82
N LYS A 396 -9.03 -18.63 3.86
CA LYS A 396 -9.98 -18.47 4.96
C LYS A 396 -11.38 -18.65 4.37
N MET A 397 -11.89 -19.87 4.43
CA MET A 397 -13.16 -20.24 3.81
C MET A 397 -14.36 -19.82 4.66
N GLU A 398 -15.42 -19.34 4.02
CA GLU A 398 -16.68 -19.01 4.69
C GLU A 398 -17.77 -20.06 4.42
N GLY A 399 -18.21 -20.70 5.50
CA GLY A 399 -19.23 -21.74 5.45
C GLY A 399 -18.71 -23.10 4.96
N LEU A 400 -19.45 -24.13 5.35
CA LEU A 400 -19.13 -25.55 5.08
C LEU A 400 -20.28 -26.28 4.38
N ASP A 401 -21.34 -25.55 4.01
CA ASP A 401 -22.60 -26.06 3.49
C ASP A 401 -22.56 -26.41 1.99
N ARG A 402 -21.57 -25.86 1.27
CA ARG A 402 -21.38 -26.10 -0.16
C ARG A 402 -19.93 -26.39 -0.46
N SER A 403 -19.72 -27.08 -1.58
CA SER A 403 -18.39 -27.29 -2.12
C SER A 403 -17.80 -25.98 -2.62
N ARG A 404 -16.50 -25.76 -2.40
CA ARG A 404 -15.78 -24.51 -2.71
C ARG A 404 -14.47 -24.82 -3.40
N VAL A 405 -14.23 -24.23 -4.57
CA VAL A 405 -13.03 -24.53 -5.37
C VAL A 405 -11.92 -23.55 -4.99
N VAL A 406 -10.73 -24.04 -4.65
CA VAL A 406 -9.58 -23.17 -4.34
C VAL A 406 -8.83 -22.83 -5.63
N PHE A 407 -8.48 -23.83 -6.44
CA PHE A 407 -7.86 -23.64 -7.75
C PHE A 407 -8.03 -24.88 -8.62
N GLY A 408 -7.79 -24.73 -9.93
CA GLY A 408 -7.68 -25.87 -10.83
C GLY A 408 -7.43 -25.49 -12.28
N LYS A 409 -7.25 -26.50 -13.12
CA LYS A 409 -7.16 -26.38 -14.58
C LYS A 409 -8.29 -27.20 -15.20
N GLY A 410 -9.49 -26.66 -15.15
CA GLY A 410 -10.70 -27.35 -15.61
C GLY A 410 -11.16 -28.50 -14.72
N ALA A 411 -12.43 -28.89 -14.88
CA ALA A 411 -13.09 -29.92 -14.05
C ALA A 411 -12.55 -31.34 -14.23
N SER A 412 -11.86 -31.60 -15.35
CA SER A 412 -11.39 -32.94 -15.72
C SER A 412 -9.88 -33.03 -15.94
N GLN A 413 -9.09 -32.10 -15.38
CA GLN A 413 -7.63 -32.21 -15.37
C GLN A 413 -7.08 -32.34 -13.96
N TYR A 414 -7.11 -31.27 -13.16
CA TYR A 414 -6.79 -31.30 -11.74
C TYR A 414 -7.36 -30.09 -11.04
N HIS A 415 -7.72 -30.25 -9.76
CA HIS A 415 -8.21 -29.16 -8.92
C HIS A 415 -8.05 -29.48 -7.43
N LEU A 416 -7.99 -28.42 -6.62
CA LEU A 416 -8.11 -28.48 -5.17
C LEU A 416 -9.40 -27.78 -4.75
N MET A 417 -10.21 -28.44 -3.94
CA MET A 417 -11.48 -27.91 -3.45
C MET A 417 -11.82 -28.41 -2.06
N TYR A 418 -12.72 -27.70 -1.37
CA TYR A 418 -13.51 -28.26 -0.29
C TYR A 418 -14.74 -28.94 -0.89
N LEU A 419 -14.93 -30.22 -0.61
CA LEU A 419 -16.10 -30.99 -0.99
C LEU A 419 -17.09 -31.02 0.18
N ALA A 420 -18.26 -30.40 0.01
CA ALA A 420 -19.36 -30.57 0.94
C ALA A 420 -20.13 -31.84 0.60
N GLY A 421 -20.24 -32.76 1.55
CA GLY A 421 -21.06 -33.96 1.43
C GLY A 421 -22.04 -34.10 2.58
N THR A 422 -23.11 -34.86 2.34
CA THR A 422 -24.17 -35.15 3.32
C THR A 422 -23.70 -36.03 4.48
N ASN A 423 -22.68 -36.88 4.23
CA ASN A 423 -22.13 -37.81 5.22
C ASN A 423 -20.69 -37.47 5.63
N GLU A 424 -19.88 -36.95 4.70
CA GLU A 424 -18.49 -36.57 4.93
C GLU A 424 -18.19 -35.29 4.13
N SER A 425 -17.47 -34.35 4.74
CA SER A 425 -16.95 -33.15 4.08
C SER A 425 -15.44 -33.21 4.14
N SER A 426 -14.76 -32.77 3.09
CA SER A 426 -13.31 -32.98 2.98
C SER A 426 -12.63 -31.94 2.11
N TRP A 427 -11.38 -31.61 2.44
CA TRP A 427 -10.46 -31.11 1.43
C TRP A 427 -10.19 -32.22 0.43
N LEU A 428 -10.20 -31.88 -0.86
CA LEU A 428 -10.08 -32.78 -1.99
C LEU A 428 -9.09 -32.21 -2.99
N TYR A 429 -7.97 -32.92 -3.20
CA TYR A 429 -7.17 -32.76 -4.41
C TYR A 429 -7.48 -33.92 -5.36
N GLU A 430 -7.83 -33.62 -6.60
CA GLU A 430 -8.11 -34.61 -7.64
C GLU A 430 -7.28 -34.32 -8.90
N ILE A 431 -6.78 -35.37 -9.54
CA ILE A 431 -6.11 -35.33 -10.84
C ILE A 431 -6.59 -36.46 -11.76
N PHE A 432 -6.81 -36.14 -13.02
CA PHE A 432 -7.27 -37.04 -14.07
C PHE A 432 -6.13 -37.44 -15.01
N THR A 433 -6.24 -38.63 -15.57
CA THR A 433 -5.27 -39.18 -16.55
C THR A 433 -6.02 -39.83 -17.72
N ASP A 434 -5.33 -39.97 -18.85
CA ASP A 434 -5.88 -40.66 -20.03
C ASP A 434 -5.88 -42.21 -19.89
N GLU A 435 -5.55 -42.72 -18.70
CA GLU A 435 -5.59 -44.16 -18.43
C GLU A 435 -7.05 -44.68 -18.43
N ILE A 436 -7.25 -45.83 -19.06
CA ILE A 436 -8.56 -46.50 -19.15
C ILE A 436 -8.51 -47.74 -18.26
N LEU A 437 -9.09 -47.64 -17.05
CA LEU A 437 -9.08 -48.74 -16.08
C LEU A 437 -10.17 -49.78 -16.34
N ASP A 438 -11.24 -49.40 -17.05
CA ASP A 438 -12.30 -50.31 -17.47
C ASP A 438 -12.90 -49.92 -18.84
N SER A 439 -13.66 -50.84 -19.45
CA SER A 439 -14.24 -50.66 -20.79
C SER A 439 -15.30 -49.58 -20.93
N SER A 440 -15.78 -49.02 -19.81
CA SER A 440 -16.79 -47.95 -19.74
C SER A 440 -16.21 -46.58 -19.39
N SER A 441 -14.92 -46.52 -19.05
CA SER A 441 -14.21 -45.31 -18.66
C SER A 441 -13.62 -44.57 -19.86
N ASN A 442 -13.60 -43.23 -19.78
CA ASN A 442 -12.91 -42.35 -20.72
C ASN A 442 -11.64 -41.73 -20.11
N SER A 443 -11.50 -41.79 -18.77
CA SER A 443 -10.32 -41.39 -18.03
C SER A 443 -10.26 -42.09 -16.66
N ALA A 444 -9.09 -42.10 -16.05
CA ALA A 444 -8.89 -42.47 -14.66
C ALA A 444 -8.73 -41.21 -13.81
N ARG A 445 -9.12 -41.30 -12.54
CA ARG A 445 -8.99 -40.20 -11.57
C ARG A 445 -8.37 -40.70 -10.27
N TYR A 446 -7.51 -39.85 -9.70
CA TYR A 446 -6.78 -40.07 -8.47
C TYR A 446 -7.12 -38.95 -7.51
N TRP A 447 -7.62 -39.27 -6.32
CA TRP A 447 -8.02 -38.25 -5.37
C TRP A 447 -7.55 -38.51 -3.95
N TYR A 448 -7.21 -37.41 -3.29
CA TYR A 448 -6.63 -37.33 -1.96
C TYR A 448 -7.57 -36.51 -1.09
N MET A 449 -7.97 -37.07 0.05
CA MET A 449 -8.98 -36.44 0.90
C MET A 449 -8.55 -36.38 2.34
N ASP A 450 -8.86 -35.27 2.96
CA ASP A 450 -8.73 -35.05 4.39
C ASP A 450 -10.06 -34.52 4.96
N SER A 451 -10.47 -35.07 6.10
CA SER A 451 -11.76 -34.75 6.72
C SER A 451 -11.71 -33.56 7.67
N SER A 452 -10.58 -32.84 7.76
CA SER A 452 -10.53 -31.62 8.58
C SER A 452 -11.51 -30.59 8.05
N LYS A 453 -12.07 -29.81 8.98
CA LYS A 453 -13.05 -28.76 8.69
C LYS A 453 -12.54 -27.50 9.34
N ALA A 454 -12.25 -26.50 8.52
CA ALA A 454 -11.89 -25.16 8.95
C ALA A 454 -12.75 -24.17 8.17
N SER A 455 -13.50 -23.36 8.90
CA SER A 455 -14.32 -22.27 8.39
C SER A 455 -14.03 -21.06 9.26
N GLU A 456 -14.01 -19.87 8.68
CA GLU A 456 -13.70 -18.62 9.36
C GLU A 456 -12.28 -18.58 9.97
N GLU A 457 -11.41 -19.51 9.60
CA GLU A 457 -10.05 -19.64 10.10
C GLU A 457 -9.06 -19.83 8.94
N TRP A 458 -7.89 -19.20 9.04
CA TRP A 458 -6.81 -19.36 8.07
C TRP A 458 -6.29 -20.80 8.06
N THR A 459 -6.35 -21.42 6.88
CA THR A 459 -5.88 -22.77 6.61
C THR A 459 -4.84 -22.74 5.52
N HIS A 460 -3.66 -23.28 5.81
CA HIS A 460 -2.63 -23.48 4.80
C HIS A 460 -2.85 -24.83 4.11
N LEU A 461 -2.99 -24.82 2.80
CA LEU A 461 -3.14 -26.01 1.97
C LEU A 461 -1.93 -26.14 1.07
N ALA A 462 -1.37 -27.35 0.99
CA ALA A 462 -0.35 -27.65 0.01
C ALA A 462 -0.56 -29.01 -0.64
N VAL A 463 -0.18 -29.11 -1.91
CA VAL A 463 -0.18 -30.38 -2.66
C VAL A 463 1.21 -30.58 -3.21
N VAL A 464 1.89 -31.64 -2.78
CA VAL A 464 3.21 -32.03 -3.29
C VAL A 464 3.02 -33.23 -4.18
N GLN A 465 3.39 -33.13 -5.45
CA GLN A 465 3.32 -34.22 -6.42
C GLN A 465 4.69 -34.52 -7.03
N ASP A 466 4.97 -35.80 -7.24
CA ASP A 466 6.11 -36.30 -8.02
C ASP A 466 5.72 -37.58 -8.79
N SER A 467 6.71 -38.33 -9.29
CA SER A 467 6.47 -39.59 -10.02
C SER A 467 5.76 -40.68 -9.22
N SER A 468 5.73 -40.59 -7.88
CA SER A 468 5.08 -41.56 -7.01
C SER A 468 3.61 -41.23 -6.73
N GLY A 469 3.14 -40.04 -7.13
CA GLY A 469 1.80 -39.53 -6.86
C GLY A 469 1.85 -38.19 -6.10
N ALA A 470 0.72 -37.79 -5.52
CA ALA A 470 0.59 -36.59 -4.73
C ALA A 470 0.45 -36.86 -3.22
N ALA A 471 0.68 -35.83 -2.42
CA ALA A 471 0.32 -35.74 -1.02
C ALA A 471 -0.32 -34.38 -0.73
N LEU A 472 -1.49 -34.41 -0.09
CA LEU A 472 -2.20 -33.25 0.44
C LEU A 472 -1.72 -32.96 1.86
N TYR A 473 -1.41 -31.69 2.11
CA TYR A 473 -1.00 -31.15 3.38
C TYR A 473 -2.02 -30.11 3.86
N VAL A 474 -2.29 -30.11 5.16
CA VAL A 474 -3.12 -29.11 5.84
C VAL A 474 -2.33 -28.58 7.04
N ASN A 475 -2.14 -27.26 7.11
CA ASN A 475 -1.42 -26.57 8.19
C ASN A 475 -0.02 -27.14 8.46
N GLY A 476 0.74 -27.41 7.39
CA GLY A 476 2.12 -27.92 7.46
C GLY A 476 2.27 -29.43 7.60
N GLU A 477 1.20 -30.18 7.88
CA GLU A 477 1.23 -31.61 8.15
C GLU A 477 0.64 -32.44 7.01
N VAL A 478 1.14 -33.67 6.81
CA VAL A 478 0.60 -34.58 5.78
C VAL A 478 -0.81 -35.02 6.19
N ALA A 479 -1.80 -34.65 5.39
CA ALA A 479 -3.20 -34.99 5.62
C ALA A 479 -3.62 -36.25 4.84
N ALA A 480 -3.14 -36.39 3.59
CA ALA A 480 -3.34 -37.59 2.78
C ALA A 480 -2.21 -37.82 1.79
N SER A 481 -1.69 -39.04 1.68
CA SER A 481 -0.62 -39.40 0.73
C SER A 481 -0.91 -40.66 -0.09
N SER A 482 -2.06 -41.29 0.12
CA SER A 482 -2.52 -42.44 -0.65
C SER A 482 -3.76 -42.06 -1.44
N PRO A 483 -3.75 -42.17 -2.78
CA PRO A 483 -4.91 -41.84 -3.58
C PRO A 483 -5.98 -42.92 -3.42
N ARG A 484 -7.24 -42.49 -3.49
CA ARG A 484 -8.31 -43.34 -4.01
C ARG A 484 -8.22 -43.30 -5.54
N ILE A 485 -8.47 -44.43 -6.19
CA ILE A 485 -8.38 -44.60 -7.64
C ILE A 485 -9.74 -45.05 -8.16
N GLY A 486 -10.17 -44.47 -9.27
CA GLY A 486 -11.45 -44.79 -9.89
C GLY A 486 -11.52 -44.34 -11.34
N THR A 487 -12.63 -44.68 -11.96
CA THR A 487 -12.92 -44.32 -13.35
C THR A 487 -13.81 -43.10 -13.47
N SER A 488 -13.71 -42.43 -14.61
CA SER A 488 -14.57 -41.32 -15.00
C SER A 488 -15.05 -41.54 -16.44
N THR A 489 -16.33 -41.23 -16.69
CA THR A 489 -16.92 -41.21 -18.03
C THR A 489 -16.63 -39.90 -18.77
N THR A 490 -16.06 -38.90 -18.09
CA THR A 490 -15.62 -37.64 -18.70
C THR A 490 -14.24 -37.83 -19.34
N VAL A 491 -14.05 -37.26 -20.54
CA VAL A 491 -12.73 -37.21 -21.18
C VAL A 491 -11.89 -36.14 -20.50
N ARG A 492 -10.63 -36.46 -20.20
CA ARG A 492 -9.68 -35.50 -19.66
C ARG A 492 -9.45 -34.35 -20.65
N THR A 493 -9.63 -33.11 -20.20
CA THR A 493 -9.38 -31.89 -20.99
C THR A 493 -8.10 -31.20 -20.52
N THR A 494 -7.19 -30.81 -21.43
CA THR A 494 -5.93 -30.13 -21.06
C THR A 494 -5.82 -28.68 -21.54
N ASP A 495 -6.81 -28.20 -22.30
CA ASP A 495 -6.83 -26.88 -22.94
C ASP A 495 -7.42 -25.75 -22.06
N SER A 496 -7.96 -26.09 -20.89
CA SER A 496 -8.52 -25.11 -19.94
C SER A 496 -7.44 -24.19 -19.37
N LEU A 497 -7.77 -22.96 -19.01
CA LEU A 497 -6.86 -22.11 -18.24
C LEU A 497 -6.77 -22.58 -16.78
N PHE A 498 -5.65 -22.29 -16.13
CA PHE A 498 -5.52 -22.34 -14.70
C PHE A 498 -6.26 -21.17 -14.07
N VAL A 499 -7.11 -21.46 -13.10
CA VAL A 499 -7.98 -20.51 -12.43
C VAL A 499 -7.91 -20.70 -10.94
N ILE A 500 -7.93 -19.58 -10.22
CA ILE A 500 -7.98 -19.51 -8.76
C ILE A 500 -9.40 -19.08 -8.38
N GLY A 501 -10.00 -19.80 -7.44
CA GLY A 501 -11.32 -19.54 -6.90
C GLY A 501 -12.51 -20.02 -7.74
N LYS A 502 -12.27 -20.64 -8.90
CA LYS A 502 -13.32 -21.20 -9.76
C LYS A 502 -12.90 -22.49 -10.47
N LEU A 503 -13.83 -23.43 -10.62
CA LEU A 503 -13.66 -24.58 -11.52
C LEU A 503 -14.29 -24.30 -12.89
N ILE A 504 -13.51 -24.43 -13.97
CA ILE A 504 -14.03 -24.35 -15.34
C ILE A 504 -14.67 -25.70 -15.71
N TYR A 505 -15.99 -25.74 -15.86
CA TYR A 505 -16.70 -26.86 -16.47
C TYR A 505 -16.82 -26.66 -17.99
N PRO A 506 -16.79 -27.74 -18.81
CA PRO A 506 -17.27 -27.64 -20.19
C PRO A 506 -18.79 -27.41 -20.15
N ALA A 507 -19.17 -26.14 -20.30
CA ALA A 507 -20.51 -25.54 -20.19
C ALA A 507 -21.02 -25.37 -18.75
N ASP A 508 -21.35 -24.13 -18.42
CA ASP A 508 -22.12 -23.77 -17.22
C ASP A 508 -23.46 -24.55 -17.26
N ASP A 509 -23.60 -25.59 -16.43
CA ASP A 509 -24.90 -26.24 -16.23
C ASP A 509 -25.73 -25.34 -15.30
N PRO A 510 -26.82 -24.72 -15.79
CA PRO A 510 -27.62 -23.80 -15.00
C PRO A 510 -28.43 -24.48 -13.87
N THR A 511 -28.27 -25.79 -13.67
CA THR A 511 -28.98 -26.58 -12.64
C THR A 511 -28.15 -26.92 -11.41
N ASP A 512 -26.87 -26.57 -11.35
CA ASP A 512 -25.98 -27.18 -10.35
C ASP A 512 -26.14 -26.58 -8.93
N LEU A 513 -26.50 -27.46 -8.00
CA LEU A 513 -26.52 -27.21 -6.55
C LEU A 513 -25.10 -27.21 -5.95
N VAL A 514 -24.07 -27.45 -6.78
CA VAL A 514 -22.64 -27.35 -6.46
C VAL A 514 -22.10 -26.00 -6.92
N THR A 515 -21.73 -25.12 -5.99
CA THR A 515 -21.06 -23.87 -6.35
C THR A 515 -19.64 -24.16 -6.83
N HIS A 516 -19.33 -23.85 -8.09
CA HIS A 516 -17.96 -23.94 -8.62
C HIS A 516 -17.04 -22.81 -8.14
N TYR A 517 -17.52 -21.96 -7.23
CA TYR A 517 -16.83 -20.76 -6.77
C TYR A 517 -16.38 -20.89 -5.32
N PHE A 518 -15.21 -20.33 -5.03
CA PHE A 518 -14.72 -20.14 -3.67
C PHE A 518 -15.59 -19.13 -2.92
N LYS A 519 -15.70 -19.28 -1.61
CA LYS A 519 -16.29 -18.26 -0.73
C LYS A 519 -15.35 -18.00 0.44
N GLY A 520 -14.95 -16.76 0.62
CA GLY A 520 -13.97 -16.34 1.62
C GLY A 520 -12.72 -15.72 0.99
N VAL A 521 -11.59 -15.81 1.68
CA VAL A 521 -10.33 -15.14 1.30
C VAL A 521 -9.29 -16.14 0.81
N ILE A 522 -8.58 -15.81 -0.27
CA ILE A 522 -7.40 -16.55 -0.75
C ILE A 522 -6.20 -15.61 -0.72
N ASP A 523 -5.07 -16.11 -0.23
CA ASP A 523 -3.84 -15.37 -0.10
C ASP A 523 -2.59 -16.25 -0.33
N GLU A 524 -1.45 -15.62 -0.62
CA GLU A 524 -0.11 -16.23 -0.62
C GLU A 524 -0.02 -17.54 -1.43
N PHE A 525 -0.42 -17.49 -2.72
CA PHE A 525 -0.44 -18.67 -3.59
C PHE A 525 0.88 -18.83 -4.36
N HIS A 526 1.65 -19.86 -3.99
CA HIS A 526 2.88 -20.27 -4.66
C HIS A 526 2.74 -21.60 -5.42
N VAL A 527 3.37 -21.66 -6.60
CA VAL A 527 3.52 -22.88 -7.40
C VAL A 527 4.99 -23.14 -7.69
N SER A 528 5.50 -24.31 -7.33
CA SER A 528 6.87 -24.73 -7.59
C SER A 528 6.92 -25.95 -8.51
N ARG A 529 7.90 -26.00 -9.43
CA ARG A 529 8.17 -27.16 -10.30
C ARG A 529 8.91 -28.30 -9.60
N ASN A 530 9.19 -28.15 -8.32
CA ASN A 530 9.87 -29.12 -7.49
C ASN A 530 8.87 -29.72 -6.50
N ALA A 531 8.94 -31.03 -6.26
CA ALA A 531 8.29 -31.65 -5.12
C ALA A 531 9.02 -31.22 -3.84
N ARG A 532 8.44 -30.28 -3.09
CA ARG A 532 9.02 -29.75 -1.86
C ARG A 532 8.79 -30.74 -0.72
N SER A 533 9.77 -30.84 0.16
CA SER A 533 9.73 -31.79 1.28
C SER A 533 8.74 -31.37 2.37
N SER A 534 8.36 -32.29 3.26
CA SER A 534 7.50 -31.96 4.40
C SER A 534 8.10 -30.88 5.30
N ALA A 535 9.42 -30.82 5.45
CA ALA A 535 10.11 -29.77 6.19
C ALA A 535 9.95 -28.38 5.53
N TRP A 536 9.98 -28.33 4.19
CA TRP A 536 9.69 -27.11 3.45
C TRP A 536 8.25 -26.63 3.66
N ILE A 537 7.28 -27.54 3.55
CA ILE A 537 5.86 -27.20 3.71
C ILE A 537 5.59 -26.71 5.13
N LEU A 538 6.12 -27.39 6.15
CA LEU A 538 6.02 -26.96 7.53
C LEU A 538 6.68 -25.59 7.76
N THR A 539 7.87 -25.35 7.20
CA THR A 539 8.56 -24.05 7.35
C THR A 539 7.78 -22.93 6.67
N THR A 540 7.20 -23.19 5.50
CA THR A 540 6.31 -22.24 4.79
C THR A 540 5.11 -21.88 5.66
N TYR A 541 4.44 -22.90 6.21
CA TYR A 541 3.33 -22.71 7.15
C TYR A 541 3.76 -21.88 8.36
N GLN A 542 4.86 -22.21 9.04
CA GLN A 542 5.29 -21.49 10.25
C GLN A 542 5.70 -20.04 9.97
N ASN A 543 6.28 -19.76 8.81
CA ASN A 543 6.76 -18.43 8.44
C ASN A 543 5.61 -17.47 8.10
N GLN A 544 4.68 -17.93 7.26
CA GLN A 544 3.57 -17.11 6.79
C GLN A 544 2.40 -17.05 7.79
N ASN A 545 2.31 -17.97 8.75
CA ASN A 545 1.12 -18.08 9.62
C ASN A 545 0.75 -16.73 10.29
N PRO A 546 -0.49 -16.24 10.12
CA PRO A 546 -0.89 -14.93 10.64
C PRO A 546 -1.04 -14.92 12.17
N GLN A 547 -1.24 -16.09 12.79
CA GLN A 547 -1.29 -16.25 14.25
C GLN A 547 0.08 -16.51 14.88
N LYS A 548 1.11 -16.78 14.07
CA LYS A 548 2.48 -17.02 14.53
C LYS A 548 3.44 -16.07 13.83
N ARG A 549 3.98 -15.14 14.61
CA ARG A 549 5.01 -14.23 14.14
C ARG A 549 6.37 -14.93 14.22
N TRP A 550 6.84 -15.51 13.13
CA TRP A 550 8.21 -16.04 13.02
C TRP A 550 8.80 -15.78 11.62
N PRO A 551 10.06 -15.29 11.54
CA PRO A 551 10.86 -14.75 12.65
C PRO A 551 10.27 -13.45 13.22
N VAL A 552 10.64 -13.09 14.46
CA VAL A 552 10.24 -11.82 15.09
C VAL A 552 11.41 -10.84 15.00
N PRO A 553 11.31 -9.76 14.22
CA PRO A 553 12.36 -8.76 14.15
C PRO A 553 12.57 -8.03 15.49
N GLU A 554 13.81 -7.62 15.74
CA GLU A 554 14.21 -6.86 16.91
C GLU A 554 14.91 -5.58 16.42
N PHE A 555 14.36 -4.40 16.68
CA PHE A 555 15.06 -3.13 16.39
C PHE A 555 16.34 -3.03 17.24
N ILE A 556 17.45 -2.64 16.62
CA ILE A 556 18.76 -2.57 17.31
C ILE A 556 19.52 -1.25 17.14
N ASP A 557 19.30 -0.50 16.06
CA ASP A 557 19.96 0.78 15.79
C ASP A 557 19.19 1.58 14.73
#